data_AF-A0A2V3V8S1-F1
#
_entry.id   AF-A0A2V3V8S1-F1
#
_cell.length_a   1.000
_cell.length_b   1.000
_cell.length_c   1.000
_cell.angle_alpha   90.00
_cell.angle_beta   90.00
_cell.angle_gamma   90.00
#
_symmetry.space_group_name_H-M   'P 1'
#
loop_
_entity.id
_entity.type
_entity.pdbx_description
1 polymer ?
#
loop_
_entity_poly.entity_id
_entity_poly.type
_entity_poly.pdbx_seq_one_letter_code
_entity_poly.pdbx_strand_id
1 'polypeptide(L)'
;MDRFFRAGILVRRDWRLGYGLALASFALALFGRFHLQGTLPPGFPYLTFFPAVIVTTFIAGLWPGILCAVLCGLASLYFFIPPFNSFTMDGASAIAIGFYVFIVTVDIALIHFMHRAADRLEAKKRVTEELYDQQRTMFQELQHRVANNMTFVSALLQLQKRKITADPASAASAIDEAQSRIETMSRIHRRLYDPASVDLPVADYFQEICSDLLQATGARNIVCLVDMPAVKLDIARLTTLSLLVTELVTNSLKHAFVDGGGTITLKLERLDPARLALTVSDNGRGIPADIDMAASKGLGTRIIQSLAAQLGGEVQALKGLRQGAAWQVVFAA
;
A
#
# COMPACT_ATOMS: atom_id res chain seq x y z
N MET A 1 32.89 -13.77 3.58
CA MET A 1 32.46 -12.70 4.51
C MET A 1 31.11 -13.00 5.14
N ASP A 2 30.08 -13.36 4.35
CA ASP A 2 28.70 -13.56 4.84
C ASP A 2 28.52 -14.62 5.95
N ARG A 3 29.28 -15.73 5.93
CA ARG A 3 29.21 -16.79 6.96
C ARG A 3 29.78 -16.34 8.32
N PHE A 4 30.81 -15.50 8.33
CA PHE A 4 31.40 -14.96 9.57
C PHE A 4 30.45 -13.96 10.24
N PHE A 5 29.77 -13.13 9.44
CA PHE A 5 28.77 -12.19 9.93
C PHE A 5 27.56 -12.92 10.53
N ARG A 6 27.05 -13.96 9.84
CA ARG A 6 25.95 -14.80 10.35
C ARG A 6 26.32 -15.57 11.62
N ALA A 7 27.55 -16.09 11.73
CA ALA A 7 28.02 -16.76 12.95
C ALA A 7 28.13 -15.78 14.13
N GLY A 8 28.59 -14.55 13.89
CA GLY A 8 28.62 -13.48 14.90
C GLY A 8 27.22 -13.11 15.41
N ILE A 9 26.21 -13.06 14.54
CA ILE A 9 24.81 -12.80 14.93
C ILE A 9 24.28 -13.92 15.87
N LEU A 10 24.61 -15.18 15.60
CA LEU A 10 24.23 -16.32 16.45
C LEU A 10 24.91 -16.27 17.84
N VAL A 11 26.21 -15.97 17.87
CA VAL A 11 27.00 -15.83 19.10
C VAL A 11 26.55 -14.63 19.94
N ARG A 12 26.08 -13.54 19.31
CA ARG A 12 25.50 -12.39 20.04
C ARG A 12 24.14 -12.69 20.66
N ARG A 13 23.37 -13.59 20.05
CA ARG A 13 22.03 -13.94 20.52
C ARG A 13 22.07 -14.89 21.72
N ASP A 14 23.10 -15.73 21.82
CA ASP A 14 23.34 -16.58 22.99
C ASP A 14 24.48 -16.03 23.85
N TRP A 15 24.12 -15.42 24.98
CA TRP A 15 25.06 -14.82 25.92
C TRP A 15 26.17 -15.79 26.35
N ARG A 16 25.89 -17.09 26.48
CA ARG A 16 26.88 -18.09 26.93
C ARG A 16 28.00 -18.27 25.91
N LEU A 17 27.65 -18.31 24.62
CA LEU A 17 28.62 -18.43 23.53
C LEU A 17 29.49 -17.18 23.44
N GLY A 18 28.90 -16.00 23.64
CA GLY A 18 29.63 -14.74 23.65
C GLY A 18 30.70 -14.69 24.75
N TYR A 19 30.35 -15.02 25.99
CA TYR A 19 31.32 -15.06 27.09
C TYR A 19 32.32 -16.21 26.97
N GLY A 20 31.91 -17.37 26.45
CA GLY A 20 32.83 -18.47 26.14
C GLY A 20 33.90 -18.06 25.14
N LEU A 21 33.54 -17.33 24.09
CA LEU A 21 34.48 -16.78 23.11
C LEU A 21 35.44 -15.77 23.74
N ALA A 22 34.96 -14.92 24.65
CA ALA A 22 35.79 -13.96 25.37
C ALA A 22 36.88 -14.66 26.20
N LEU A 23 36.50 -15.70 26.95
CA LEU A 23 37.45 -16.50 27.73
C LEU A 23 38.45 -17.24 26.84
N ALA A 24 38.00 -17.84 25.75
CA ALA A 24 38.87 -18.53 24.80
C ALA A 24 39.87 -17.57 24.13
N SER A 25 39.40 -16.39 23.72
CA SER A 25 40.23 -15.37 23.08
C SER A 25 41.26 -14.78 24.05
N PHE A 26 40.86 -14.56 25.30
CA PHE A 26 41.77 -14.18 26.38
C PHE A 26 42.84 -15.25 26.62
N ALA A 27 42.45 -16.51 26.79
CA ALA A 27 43.39 -17.61 27.05
C ALA A 27 44.40 -17.78 25.90
N LEU A 28 43.93 -17.69 24.65
CA LEU A 28 44.79 -17.76 23.47
C LEU A 28 45.78 -16.59 23.41
N ALA A 29 45.32 -15.37 23.70
CA ALA A 29 46.17 -14.19 23.71
C ALA A 29 47.23 -14.23 24.83
N LEU A 30 46.85 -14.74 26.00
CA LEU A 30 47.75 -14.92 27.14
C LEU A 30 48.81 -15.98 26.84
N PHE A 31 48.40 -17.13 26.31
CA PHE A 31 49.30 -18.20 25.90
C PHE A 31 50.30 -17.72 24.84
N GLY A 32 49.80 -17.06 23.78
CA GLY A 32 50.65 -16.47 22.75
C GLY A 32 51.63 -15.44 23.32
N ARG A 33 51.20 -14.65 24.31
CA ARG A 33 52.05 -13.65 24.96
C ARG A 33 53.24 -14.25 25.70
N PHE A 34 53.02 -15.35 26.43
CA PHE A 34 54.10 -16.06 27.14
C PHE A 34 55.10 -16.67 26.16
N HIS A 35 54.62 -17.28 25.07
CA HIS A 35 55.50 -17.87 24.06
C HIS A 35 56.34 -16.83 23.30
N LEU A 36 55.80 -15.62 23.11
CA LEU A 36 56.48 -14.53 22.40
C LEU A 36 57.34 -13.63 23.30
N GLN A 37 57.49 -13.96 24.60
CA GLN A 37 58.19 -13.13 25.57
C GLN A 37 59.68 -12.93 25.25
N GLY A 38 60.33 -13.94 24.65
CA GLY A 38 61.74 -13.86 24.24
C GLY A 38 61.98 -13.19 22.88
N THR A 39 60.94 -13.00 22.07
CA THR A 39 61.04 -12.52 20.69
C THR A 39 60.57 -11.07 20.50
N LEU A 40 59.74 -10.56 21.42
CA LEU A 40 59.19 -9.20 21.34
C LEU A 40 60.17 -8.20 21.97
N PRO A 41 60.39 -7.02 21.36
CA PRO A 41 61.16 -5.95 21.97
C PRO A 41 60.59 -5.58 23.35
N PRO A 42 61.44 -5.30 24.35
CA PRO A 42 60.98 -4.79 25.63
C PRO A 42 60.21 -3.47 25.40
N GLY A 43 59.04 -3.33 26.04
CA GLY A 43 58.19 -2.12 25.93
C GLY A 43 56.79 -2.32 25.34
N PHE A 44 56.44 -3.51 24.83
CA PHE A 44 55.11 -3.79 24.25
C PHE A 44 54.30 -4.83 25.05
N PRO A 45 53.84 -4.52 26.29
CA PRO A 45 53.16 -5.50 27.15
C PRO A 45 51.79 -5.95 26.63
N TYR A 46 51.14 -5.18 25.74
CA TYR A 46 49.74 -5.38 25.33
C TYR A 46 49.53 -5.91 23.90
N LEU A 47 50.58 -6.08 23.10
CA LEU A 47 50.46 -6.29 21.64
C LEU A 47 49.54 -7.47 21.26
N THR A 48 49.58 -8.58 22.00
CA THR A 48 48.76 -9.76 21.74
C THR A 48 47.32 -9.64 22.27
N PHE A 49 47.06 -8.68 23.16
CA PHE A 49 45.75 -8.52 23.79
C PHE A 49 44.80 -7.68 22.96
N PHE A 50 45.27 -6.71 22.16
CA PHE A 50 44.40 -5.89 21.31
C PHE A 50 43.62 -6.72 20.28
N PRO A 51 44.24 -7.64 19.50
CA PRO A 51 43.48 -8.46 18.55
C PRO A 51 42.40 -9.32 19.21
N ALA A 52 42.66 -9.84 20.41
CA ALA A 52 41.70 -10.66 21.14
C ALA A 52 40.47 -9.85 21.58
N VAL A 53 40.68 -8.63 22.07
CA VAL A 53 39.59 -7.72 22.44
C VAL A 53 38.80 -7.28 21.20
N ILE A 54 39.48 -6.93 20.10
CA ILE A 54 38.84 -6.53 18.84
C ILE A 54 37.97 -7.68 18.30
N VAL A 55 38.51 -8.89 18.17
CA VAL A 55 37.78 -10.05 17.63
C VAL A 55 36.59 -10.41 18.52
N THR A 56 36.79 -10.43 19.85
CA THR A 56 35.70 -10.72 20.79
C THR A 56 34.60 -9.66 20.70
N THR A 57 34.94 -8.38 20.66
CA THR A 57 33.96 -7.29 20.57
C THR A 57 33.25 -7.30 19.22
N PHE A 58 33.99 -7.57 18.14
CA PHE A 58 33.46 -7.66 16.79
C PHE A 58 32.49 -8.83 16.64
N ILE A 59 32.79 -10.00 17.21
CA ILE A 59 31.94 -11.19 17.04
C ILE A 59 30.83 -11.22 18.09
N ALA A 60 31.17 -11.13 19.37
CA ALA A 60 30.27 -11.36 20.50
C ALA A 60 29.63 -10.08 21.08
N GLY A 61 30.06 -8.90 20.64
CA GLY A 61 29.48 -7.61 21.04
C GLY A 61 30.12 -6.99 22.28
N LEU A 62 29.47 -5.94 22.78
CA LEU A 62 30.04 -5.03 23.78
C LEU A 62 30.47 -5.71 25.09
N TRP A 63 29.56 -6.46 25.72
CA TRP A 63 29.80 -7.00 27.06
C TRP A 63 30.87 -8.10 27.12
N PRO A 64 30.88 -9.09 26.21
CA PRO A 64 31.99 -10.04 26.15
C PRO A 64 33.33 -9.39 25.77
N GLY A 65 33.29 -8.34 24.93
CA GLY A 65 34.46 -7.52 24.61
C GLY A 65 35.05 -6.83 25.82
N ILE A 66 34.21 -6.18 26.64
CA ILE A 66 34.60 -5.56 27.91
C ILE A 66 35.18 -6.60 28.87
N LEU A 67 34.56 -7.78 29.00
CA LEU A 67 35.10 -8.85 29.84
C LEU A 67 36.50 -9.26 29.39
N CYS A 68 36.69 -9.52 28.09
CA CYS A 68 37.98 -9.88 27.53
C CYS A 68 39.03 -8.78 27.79
N ALA A 69 38.64 -7.51 27.64
CA ALA A 69 39.50 -6.36 27.92
C ALA A 69 39.94 -6.30 29.39
N VAL A 70 39.01 -6.49 30.33
CA VAL A 70 39.33 -6.48 31.76
C VAL A 70 40.28 -7.63 32.10
N LEU A 71 40.02 -8.84 31.60
CA LEU A 71 40.89 -10.00 31.83
C LEU A 71 42.30 -9.78 31.26
N CYS A 72 42.40 -9.29 30.02
CA CYS A 72 43.67 -8.94 29.38
C CYS A 72 44.43 -7.87 30.17
N GLY A 73 43.74 -6.82 30.64
CA GLY A 73 44.33 -5.75 31.44
C GLY A 73 44.88 -6.24 32.78
N LEU A 74 44.10 -7.05 33.51
CA LEU A 74 44.52 -7.65 34.78
C LEU A 74 45.70 -8.61 34.61
N ALA A 75 45.68 -9.44 33.57
CA ALA A 75 46.78 -10.35 33.27
C ALA A 75 48.05 -9.59 32.85
N SER A 76 47.90 -8.51 32.09
CA SER A 76 49.02 -7.65 31.71
C SER A 76 49.69 -7.00 32.93
N LEU A 77 48.87 -6.45 33.83
CA LEU A 77 49.27 -5.87 35.10
C LEU A 77 50.08 -6.83 35.96
N TYR A 78 49.61 -8.07 36.11
CA TYR A 78 50.22 -9.03 37.01
C TYR A 78 51.50 -9.68 36.43
N PHE A 79 51.50 -10.03 35.14
CA PHE A 79 52.57 -10.85 34.55
C PHE A 79 53.58 -10.08 33.71
N PHE A 80 53.21 -8.96 33.09
CA PHE A 80 53.99 -8.36 31.99
C PHE A 80 54.44 -6.92 32.24
N ILE A 81 54.02 -6.29 33.34
CA ILE A 81 54.39 -4.92 33.70
C ILE A 81 55.14 -4.96 35.05
N PRO A 82 56.37 -4.41 35.15
CA PRO A 82 57.10 -4.32 36.41
C PRO A 82 56.40 -3.38 37.42
N PRO A 83 56.40 -3.68 38.73
CA PRO A 83 56.95 -4.87 39.38
C PRO A 83 56.09 -6.12 39.12
N PHE A 84 56.74 -7.18 38.63
CA PHE A 84 56.06 -8.44 38.27
C PHE A 84 55.47 -9.15 39.49
N ASN A 85 54.39 -9.91 39.28
CA ASN A 85 53.66 -10.65 40.31
C ASN A 85 53.11 -9.76 41.44
N SER A 86 52.85 -8.49 41.14
CA SER A 86 52.31 -7.51 42.07
C SER A 86 51.28 -6.62 41.36
N PHE A 87 50.39 -6.02 42.13
CA PHE A 87 49.48 -4.97 41.66
C PHE A 87 49.94 -3.56 42.06
N THR A 88 51.15 -3.44 42.61
CA THR A 88 51.74 -2.14 42.94
C THR A 88 52.10 -1.38 41.67
N MET A 89 51.66 -0.14 41.56
CA MET A 89 51.84 0.68 40.36
C MET A 89 52.93 1.73 40.57
N ASP A 90 53.92 1.72 39.69
CA ASP A 90 54.84 2.85 39.52
C ASP A 90 54.33 3.82 38.43
N GLY A 91 55.02 4.95 38.25
CA GLY A 91 54.61 5.96 37.26
C GLY A 91 54.60 5.43 35.82
N ALA A 92 55.53 4.53 35.46
CA ALA A 92 55.60 3.95 34.13
C ALA A 92 54.46 2.96 33.86
N SER A 93 54.11 2.14 34.84
CA SER A 93 52.98 1.20 34.79
C SER A 93 51.65 1.93 34.63
N ALA A 94 51.46 3.02 35.38
CA ALA A 94 50.26 3.85 35.28
C ALA A 94 50.07 4.41 33.86
N ILE A 95 51.15 4.91 33.24
CA ILE A 95 51.12 5.42 31.85
C ILE A 95 50.77 4.30 30.87
N ALA A 96 51.41 3.13 31.00
CA ALA A 96 51.17 1.99 30.12
C ALA A 96 49.70 1.54 30.15
N ILE A 97 49.10 1.46 31.35
CA ILE A 97 47.69 1.06 31.51
C ILE A 97 46.76 2.14 31.01
N GLY A 98 47.11 3.41 31.22
CA GLY A 98 46.37 4.53 30.64
C GLY A 98 46.25 4.40 29.12
N PHE A 99 47.36 4.11 28.43
CA PHE A 99 47.35 3.84 26.98
C PHE A 99 46.53 2.60 26.62
N TYR A 100 46.66 1.51 27.36
CA TYR A 100 45.88 0.29 27.11
C TYR A 100 44.38 0.53 27.22
N VAL A 101 43.94 1.12 28.33
CA VAL A 101 42.53 1.45 28.58
C VAL A 101 42.02 2.40 27.51
N PHE A 102 42.80 3.41 27.13
CA PHE A 102 42.42 4.35 26.08
C PHE A 102 42.21 3.63 24.73
N ILE A 103 43.19 2.87 24.25
CA ILE A 103 43.13 2.18 22.96
C ILE A 103 41.96 1.19 22.94
N VAL A 104 41.83 0.34 23.95
CA VAL A 104 40.76 -0.65 24.03
C VAL A 104 39.37 0.01 24.12
N THR A 105 39.25 1.10 24.86
CA THR A 105 37.98 1.84 24.94
C THR A 105 37.61 2.41 23.58
N VAL A 106 38.57 2.98 22.85
CA VAL A 106 38.35 3.51 21.49
C VAL A 106 37.96 2.39 20.53
N ASP A 107 38.66 1.25 20.54
CA ASP A 107 38.37 0.11 19.68
C ASP A 107 36.96 -0.45 19.95
N ILE A 108 36.63 -0.67 21.23
CA ILE A 108 35.32 -1.16 21.64
C ILE A 108 34.22 -0.17 21.25
N ALA A 109 34.43 1.13 21.47
CA ALA A 109 33.47 2.17 21.13
C ALA A 109 33.23 2.25 19.61
N LEU A 110 34.28 2.18 18.80
CA LEU A 110 34.20 2.23 17.35
C LEU A 110 33.43 1.00 16.81
N ILE A 111 33.76 -0.19 17.29
CA ILE A 111 33.07 -1.43 16.91
C ILE A 111 31.59 -1.38 17.31
N HIS A 112 31.29 -0.93 18.53
CA HIS A 112 29.92 -0.81 19.01
C HIS A 112 29.09 0.21 18.20
N PHE A 113 29.69 1.36 17.87
CA PHE A 113 29.05 2.36 17.02
C PHE A 113 28.79 1.81 15.62
N MET A 114 29.76 1.11 15.03
CA MET A 114 29.65 0.48 13.73
C MET A 114 28.51 -0.56 13.69
N HIS A 115 28.39 -1.41 14.72
CA HIS A 115 27.27 -2.36 14.79
C HIS A 115 25.92 -1.66 14.91
N ARG A 116 25.80 -0.66 15.79
CA ARG A 116 24.57 0.12 15.89
C ARG A 116 24.21 0.82 14.58
N ALA A 117 25.20 1.31 13.84
CA ALA A 117 24.99 1.91 12.53
C ALA A 117 24.52 0.87 11.51
N ALA A 118 25.11 -0.33 11.49
CA ALA A 118 24.71 -1.44 10.63
C ALA A 118 23.29 -1.92 10.93
N ASP A 119 22.94 -2.12 12.21
CA ASP A 119 21.60 -2.54 12.64
C ASP A 119 20.54 -1.49 12.25
N ARG A 120 20.87 -0.20 12.41
CA ARG A 120 20.01 0.92 11.96
C ARG A 120 19.85 0.95 10.45
N LEU A 121 20.91 0.67 9.69
CA LEU A 121 20.86 0.63 8.24
C LEU A 121 19.98 -0.51 7.76
N GLU A 122 20.11 -1.70 8.36
CA GLU A 122 19.28 -2.86 8.02
C GLU A 122 17.81 -2.63 8.37
N ALA A 123 17.52 -2.07 9.54
CA ALA A 123 16.15 -1.72 9.94
C ALA A 123 15.53 -0.70 8.97
N LYS A 124 16.27 0.35 8.60
CA LYS A 124 15.82 1.33 7.59
C LYS A 124 15.58 0.67 6.24
N LYS A 125 16.49 -0.19 5.80
CA LYS A 125 16.37 -0.90 4.52
C LYS A 125 15.09 -1.73 4.46
N ARG A 126 14.74 -2.47 5.53
CA ARG A 126 13.50 -3.25 5.60
C ARG A 126 12.25 -2.38 5.47
N VAL A 127 12.19 -1.28 6.22
CA VAL A 127 11.06 -0.34 6.14
C VAL A 127 10.95 0.26 4.74
N THR A 128 12.08 0.63 4.12
CA THR A 128 12.10 1.13 2.75
C THR A 128 11.61 0.09 1.75
N GLU A 129 12.02 -1.17 1.87
CA GLU A 129 11.55 -2.28 1.01
C GLU A 129 10.04 -2.50 1.16
N GLU A 130 9.51 -2.52 2.40
CA GLU A 130 8.07 -2.64 2.67
C GLU A 130 7.27 -1.49 2.03
N LEU A 131 7.75 -0.25 2.15
CA LEU A 131 7.13 0.92 1.53
C LEU A 131 7.16 0.83 -0.01
N TYR A 132 8.27 0.36 -0.59
CA TYR A 132 8.37 0.16 -2.03
C TYR A 132 7.38 -0.90 -2.54
N ASP A 133 7.23 -2.01 -1.82
CA ASP A 133 6.28 -3.05 -2.19
C ASP A 133 4.84 -2.56 -2.09
N GLN A 134 4.49 -1.83 -1.03
CA GLN A 134 3.18 -1.18 -0.89
C GLN A 134 2.90 -0.20 -2.04
N GLN A 135 3.86 0.66 -2.37
CA GLN A 135 3.73 1.62 -3.46
C GLN A 135 3.53 0.91 -4.80
N ARG A 136 4.26 -0.19 -5.04
CA ARG A 136 4.15 -0.99 -6.27
C ARG A 136 2.79 -1.65 -6.40
N THR A 137 2.25 -2.24 -5.33
CA THR A 137 0.91 -2.82 -5.33
C THR A 137 -0.15 -1.75 -5.60
N MET A 138 -0.06 -0.60 -4.94
CA MET A 138 -0.97 0.53 -5.18
C MET A 138 -0.90 1.01 -6.64
N PHE A 139 0.30 1.12 -7.21
CA PHE A 139 0.48 1.52 -8.60
C PHE A 139 -0.09 0.50 -9.58
N GLN A 140 0.08 -0.81 -9.33
CA GLN A 140 -0.52 -1.87 -10.14
C GLN A 140 -2.04 -1.79 -10.14
N GLU A 141 -2.66 -1.60 -8.97
CA GLU A 141 -4.10 -1.42 -8.84
C GLU A 141 -4.58 -0.19 -9.62
N LEU A 142 -3.86 0.93 -9.53
CA LEU A 142 -4.15 2.13 -10.32
C LEU A 142 -4.05 1.85 -11.82
N GLN A 143 -3.00 1.17 -12.28
CA GLN A 143 -2.84 0.80 -13.69
C GLN A 143 -3.99 -0.08 -14.18
N HIS A 144 -4.41 -1.08 -13.39
CA HIS A 144 -5.56 -1.92 -13.72
C HIS A 144 -6.85 -1.08 -13.85
N ARG A 145 -7.09 -0.13 -12.94
CA ARG A 145 -8.26 0.76 -13.00
C ARG A 145 -8.23 1.69 -14.21
N VAL A 146 -7.06 2.28 -14.52
CA VAL A 146 -6.88 3.11 -15.72
C VAL A 146 -7.12 2.27 -16.98
N ALA A 147 -6.60 1.05 -17.04
CA ALA A 147 -6.83 0.14 -18.15
C ALA A 147 -8.34 -0.15 -18.33
N ASN A 148 -9.06 -0.47 -17.24
CA ASN A 148 -10.51 -0.69 -17.28
C ASN A 148 -11.27 0.53 -17.81
N ASN A 149 -10.89 1.74 -17.41
CA ASN A 149 -11.50 2.97 -17.90
C ASN A 149 -11.21 3.21 -19.39
N MET A 150 -9.99 2.94 -19.85
CA MET A 150 -9.65 3.05 -21.26
C MET A 150 -10.37 2.00 -22.11
N THR A 151 -10.60 0.79 -21.58
CA THR A 151 -11.43 -0.22 -22.23
C THR A 151 -12.87 0.26 -22.40
N PHE A 152 -13.44 0.92 -21.38
CA PHE A 152 -14.77 1.54 -21.49
C PHE A 152 -14.81 2.62 -22.58
N VAL A 153 -13.84 3.55 -22.58
CA VAL A 153 -13.74 4.60 -23.60
C VAL A 153 -13.61 3.99 -25.01
N SER A 154 -12.78 2.96 -25.17
CA SER A 154 -12.61 2.26 -26.44
C SER A 154 -13.92 1.61 -26.92
N ALA A 155 -14.63 0.92 -26.04
CA ALA A 155 -15.93 0.32 -26.35
C ALA A 155 -16.96 1.38 -26.76
N LEU A 156 -17.01 2.52 -26.06
CA LEU A 156 -17.88 3.64 -26.39
C LEU A 156 -17.59 4.17 -27.81
N LEU A 157 -16.32 4.44 -28.13
CA LEU A 157 -15.92 4.94 -29.44
C LEU A 157 -16.21 3.93 -30.56
N GLN A 158 -15.97 2.63 -30.33
CA GLN A 158 -16.32 1.58 -31.29
C GLN A 158 -17.82 1.55 -31.58
N LEU A 159 -18.65 1.77 -30.57
CA LEU A 159 -20.10 1.79 -30.75
C LEU A 159 -20.56 3.07 -31.48
N GLN A 160 -19.98 4.24 -31.18
CA GLN A 160 -20.28 5.45 -31.96
C GLN A 160 -19.86 5.29 -33.42
N LYS A 161 -18.69 4.69 -33.69
CA LYS A 161 -18.27 4.37 -35.05
C LYS A 161 -19.32 3.52 -35.79
N ARG A 162 -19.90 2.50 -35.13
CA ARG A 162 -20.97 1.68 -35.73
C ARG A 162 -22.23 2.50 -36.03
N LYS A 163 -22.64 3.41 -35.14
CA LYS A 163 -23.77 4.32 -35.34
C LYS A 163 -23.56 5.22 -36.56
N ILE A 164 -22.39 5.84 -36.66
CA ILE A 164 -22.00 6.71 -37.78
C ILE A 164 -21.93 5.93 -39.10
N THR A 165 -21.47 4.67 -39.05
CA THR A 165 -21.43 3.81 -40.25
C THR A 165 -22.84 3.49 -40.76
N ALA A 166 -23.81 3.34 -39.87
CA ALA A 166 -25.20 3.06 -40.22
C ALA A 166 -25.96 4.32 -40.66
N ASP A 167 -25.65 5.48 -40.08
CA ASP A 167 -26.21 6.78 -40.42
C ASP A 167 -25.11 7.85 -40.44
N PRO A 168 -24.51 8.15 -41.60
CA PRO A 168 -23.44 9.14 -41.72
C PRO A 168 -23.87 10.56 -41.30
N ALA A 169 -25.16 10.91 -41.40
CA ALA A 169 -25.65 12.22 -40.99
C ALA A 169 -25.62 12.40 -39.46
N SER A 170 -25.62 11.29 -38.70
CA SER A 170 -25.50 11.29 -37.24
C SER A 170 -24.08 11.56 -36.71
N ALA A 171 -23.09 11.80 -37.57
CA ALA A 171 -21.69 11.94 -37.18
C ALA A 171 -21.46 12.97 -36.07
N ALA A 172 -21.97 14.20 -36.23
CA ALA A 172 -21.80 15.25 -35.24
C ALA A 172 -22.44 14.88 -33.89
N SER A 173 -23.71 14.45 -33.90
CA SER A 173 -24.43 14.11 -32.67
C SER A 173 -23.87 12.88 -31.96
N ALA A 174 -23.30 11.92 -32.70
CA ALA A 174 -22.61 10.75 -32.13
C ALA A 174 -21.31 11.15 -31.40
N ILE A 175 -20.56 12.12 -31.94
CA ILE A 175 -19.35 12.66 -31.31
C ILE A 175 -19.70 13.48 -30.07
N ASP A 176 -20.71 14.36 -30.15
CA ASP A 176 -21.19 15.14 -29.00
C ASP A 176 -21.65 14.23 -27.86
N GLU A 177 -22.35 13.14 -28.19
CA GLU A 177 -22.78 12.13 -27.23
C GLU A 177 -21.59 11.38 -26.60
N ALA A 178 -20.53 11.07 -27.36
CA ALA A 178 -19.31 10.50 -26.80
C ALA A 178 -18.59 11.48 -25.87
N GLN A 179 -18.46 12.74 -26.26
CA GLN A 179 -17.81 13.77 -25.45
C GLN A 179 -18.53 13.96 -24.11
N SER A 180 -19.86 14.10 -24.14
CA SER A 180 -20.69 14.25 -22.94
C SER A 180 -20.52 13.07 -21.96
N ARG A 181 -20.41 11.85 -22.48
CA ARG A 181 -20.18 10.64 -21.68
C ARG A 181 -18.78 10.61 -21.06
N ILE A 182 -17.74 10.96 -21.83
CA ILE A 182 -16.36 11.05 -21.33
C ILE A 182 -16.24 12.12 -20.24
N GLU A 183 -16.88 13.27 -20.43
CA GLU A 183 -16.86 14.36 -19.46
C GLU A 183 -17.56 13.97 -18.15
N THR A 184 -18.70 13.28 -18.24
CA THR A 184 -19.43 12.78 -17.07
C THR A 184 -18.61 11.73 -16.32
N MET A 185 -17.94 10.82 -17.03
CA MET A 185 -17.01 9.87 -16.43
C MET A 185 -15.83 10.57 -15.74
N SER A 186 -15.28 11.62 -16.35
CA SER A 186 -14.19 12.41 -15.77
C SER A 186 -14.61 13.10 -14.46
N ARG A 187 -15.84 13.65 -14.41
CA ARG A 187 -16.41 14.23 -13.19
C ARG A 187 -16.59 13.18 -12.08
N ILE A 188 -17.19 12.03 -12.41
CA ILE A 188 -17.34 10.90 -11.49
C ILE A 188 -15.97 10.48 -10.92
N HIS A 189 -14.97 10.32 -11.79
CA HIS A 189 -13.63 9.93 -11.38
C HIS A 189 -12.95 10.99 -10.50
N ARG A 190 -13.09 12.28 -10.81
CA ARG A 190 -12.51 13.33 -9.97
C ARG A 190 -13.16 13.34 -8.59
N ARG A 191 -14.49 13.17 -8.53
CA ARG A 191 -15.24 13.15 -7.27
C ARG A 191 -14.88 11.94 -6.42
N LEU A 192 -14.78 10.73 -6.98
CA LEU A 192 -14.46 9.51 -6.20
C LEU A 192 -13.03 9.47 -5.65
N TYR A 193 -12.11 10.26 -6.22
CA TYR A 193 -10.72 10.35 -5.79
C TYR A 193 -10.38 11.66 -5.08
N ASP A 194 -11.41 12.48 -4.78
CA ASP A 194 -11.25 13.65 -3.92
C ASP A 194 -11.12 13.18 -2.46
N PRO A 195 -10.05 13.54 -1.72
CA PRO A 195 -9.94 13.21 -0.30
C PRO A 195 -11.13 13.67 0.54
N ALA A 196 -11.82 14.74 0.13
CA ALA A 196 -13.00 15.26 0.82
C ALA A 196 -14.26 14.40 0.66
N SER A 197 -14.30 13.47 -0.31
CA SER A 197 -15.47 12.65 -0.63
C SER A 197 -15.39 11.21 -0.12
N VAL A 198 -14.27 10.81 0.49
CA VAL A 198 -14.01 9.43 0.94
C VAL A 198 -15.00 8.96 2.02
N ASP A 199 -15.52 9.89 2.83
CA ASP A 199 -16.45 9.61 3.93
C ASP A 199 -17.90 10.01 3.64
N LEU A 200 -18.22 10.48 2.43
CA LEU A 200 -19.57 10.89 2.07
C LEU A 200 -20.50 9.65 2.03
N PRO A 201 -21.67 9.69 2.68
CA PRO A 201 -22.68 8.65 2.52
C PRO A 201 -23.01 8.42 1.04
N VAL A 202 -23.19 7.15 0.66
CA VAL A 202 -23.47 6.76 -0.73
C VAL A 202 -24.72 7.46 -1.28
N ALA A 203 -25.74 7.67 -0.43
CA ALA A 203 -26.95 8.40 -0.80
C ALA A 203 -26.64 9.84 -1.26
N ASP A 204 -25.86 10.59 -0.47
CA ASP A 204 -25.50 11.98 -0.75
C ASP A 204 -24.69 12.08 -2.05
N TYR A 205 -23.77 11.14 -2.27
CA TYR A 205 -23.00 11.05 -3.50
C TYR A 205 -23.88 10.88 -4.75
N PHE A 206 -24.88 9.98 -4.71
CA PHE A 206 -25.80 9.81 -5.84
C PHE A 206 -26.79 10.96 -6.00
N GLN A 207 -27.17 11.62 -4.90
CA GLN A 207 -27.99 12.83 -4.93
C GLN A 207 -27.28 13.95 -5.71
N GLU A 208 -25.97 14.14 -5.46
CA GLU A 208 -25.15 15.10 -6.19
C GLU A 208 -25.01 14.75 -7.67
N ILE A 209 -24.75 13.47 -8.02
CA ILE A 209 -24.69 13.02 -9.43
C ILE A 209 -25.99 13.35 -10.16
N CYS A 210 -27.14 13.07 -9.55
CA CYS A 210 -28.42 13.34 -10.17
C CYS A 210 -28.68 14.83 -10.33
N SER A 211 -28.30 15.65 -9.34
CA SER A 211 -28.37 17.10 -9.45
C SER A 211 -27.55 17.62 -10.64
N ASP A 212 -26.32 17.14 -10.79
CA ASP A 212 -25.43 17.52 -11.89
C ASP A 212 -26.04 17.13 -13.26
N LEU A 213 -26.63 15.94 -13.37
CA LEU A 213 -27.28 15.48 -14.60
C LEU A 213 -28.54 16.29 -14.96
N LEU A 214 -29.37 16.61 -13.97
CA LEU A 214 -30.55 17.45 -14.17
C LEU A 214 -30.16 18.87 -14.62
N GLN A 215 -29.11 19.43 -14.03
CA GLN A 215 -28.60 20.75 -14.40
C GLN A 215 -28.02 20.75 -15.82
N ALA A 216 -27.21 19.74 -16.17
CA ALA A 216 -26.61 19.63 -17.50
C ALA A 216 -27.63 19.45 -18.63
N THR A 217 -28.75 18.78 -18.35
CA THR A 217 -29.84 18.57 -19.33
C THR A 217 -30.88 19.69 -19.33
N GLY A 218 -30.81 20.64 -18.39
CA GLY A 218 -31.80 21.71 -18.25
C GLY A 218 -33.17 21.24 -17.75
N ALA A 219 -33.25 20.04 -17.17
CA ALA A 219 -34.47 19.39 -16.72
C ALA A 219 -35.00 19.99 -15.40
N ARG A 220 -35.60 21.19 -15.46
CA ARG A 220 -36.06 21.93 -14.26
C ARG A 220 -37.30 21.35 -13.57
N ASN A 221 -38.12 20.59 -14.29
CA ASN A 221 -39.39 20.05 -13.78
C ASN A 221 -39.27 18.57 -13.38
N ILE A 222 -38.05 18.05 -13.27
CA ILE A 222 -37.79 16.65 -12.93
C ILE A 222 -37.09 16.60 -11.58
N VAL A 223 -37.62 15.77 -10.68
CA VAL A 223 -37.06 15.54 -9.34
C VAL A 223 -36.38 14.18 -9.32
N CYS A 224 -35.17 14.10 -8.76
CA CYS A 224 -34.53 12.82 -8.48
C CYS A 224 -34.56 12.53 -6.97
N LEU A 225 -35.19 11.42 -6.60
CA LEU A 225 -35.26 10.92 -5.23
C LEU A 225 -34.22 9.81 -5.05
N VAL A 226 -33.38 9.91 -4.03
CA VAL A 226 -32.39 8.89 -3.69
C VAL A 226 -32.75 8.26 -2.35
N ASP A 227 -33.03 6.96 -2.37
CA ASP A 227 -33.31 6.13 -1.20
C ASP A 227 -32.26 5.02 -1.14
N MET A 228 -31.24 5.20 -0.31
CA MET A 228 -30.15 4.24 -0.17
C MET A 228 -29.78 4.08 1.30
N PRO A 229 -29.69 2.84 1.83
CA PRO A 229 -29.23 2.60 3.18
C PRO A 229 -27.74 2.93 3.32
N ALA A 230 -27.28 3.13 4.55
CA ALA A 230 -25.87 3.25 4.85
C ALA A 230 -25.14 1.94 4.47
N VAL A 231 -24.45 1.96 3.33
CA VAL A 231 -23.63 0.85 2.84
C VAL A 231 -22.22 1.34 2.55
N LYS A 232 -21.23 0.49 2.83
CA LYS A 232 -19.85 0.73 2.42
C LYS A 232 -19.58 -0.02 1.13
N LEU A 233 -19.27 0.72 0.08
CA LEU A 233 -18.91 0.17 -1.22
C LEU A 233 -17.47 0.60 -1.53
N ASP A 234 -16.68 -0.30 -2.11
CA ASP A 234 -15.36 0.09 -2.59
C ASP A 234 -15.46 1.06 -3.79
N ILE A 235 -14.38 1.79 -4.06
CA ILE A 235 -14.32 2.79 -5.14
C ILE A 235 -14.61 2.17 -6.51
N ALA A 236 -14.24 0.91 -6.74
CA ALA A 236 -14.46 0.24 -8.03
C ALA A 236 -15.97 0.01 -8.27
N ARG A 237 -16.67 -0.54 -7.29
CA ARG A 237 -18.12 -0.73 -7.30
C ARG A 237 -18.86 0.60 -7.40
N LEU A 238 -18.44 1.61 -6.62
CA LEU A 238 -19.01 2.96 -6.71
C LEU A 238 -18.86 3.54 -8.11
N THR A 239 -17.68 3.40 -8.75
CA THR A 239 -17.46 3.85 -10.13
C THR A 239 -18.43 3.18 -11.09
N THR A 240 -18.55 1.85 -11.04
CA THR A 240 -19.43 1.09 -11.95
C THR A 240 -20.90 1.43 -11.74
N LEU A 241 -21.35 1.55 -10.48
CA LEU A 241 -22.72 1.97 -10.16
C LEU A 241 -23.01 3.41 -10.62
N SER A 242 -22.05 4.32 -10.49
CA SER A 242 -22.18 5.71 -10.94
C SER A 242 -22.41 5.83 -12.44
N LEU A 243 -21.67 5.05 -13.22
CA LEU A 243 -21.84 4.98 -14.67
C LEU A 243 -23.19 4.36 -15.04
N LEU A 244 -23.62 3.31 -14.32
CA LEU A 244 -24.88 2.63 -14.56
C LEU A 244 -26.08 3.54 -14.28
N VAL A 245 -26.06 4.23 -13.12
CA VAL A 245 -27.06 5.24 -12.75
C VAL A 245 -27.08 6.37 -13.76
N THR A 246 -25.91 6.89 -14.14
CA THR A 246 -25.80 7.97 -15.14
C THR A 246 -26.48 7.60 -16.45
N GLU A 247 -26.26 6.38 -16.94
CA GLU A 247 -26.85 5.92 -18.20
C GLU A 247 -28.37 5.76 -18.08
N LEU A 248 -28.85 5.15 -16.99
CA LEU A 248 -30.28 4.95 -16.76
C LEU A 248 -31.02 6.27 -16.57
N VAL A 249 -30.49 7.17 -15.75
CA VAL A 249 -31.05 8.51 -15.54
C VAL A 249 -31.06 9.31 -16.84
N THR A 250 -29.96 9.30 -17.59
CA THR A 250 -29.89 10.00 -18.90
C THR A 250 -30.92 9.45 -19.87
N ASN A 251 -31.14 8.13 -19.90
CA ASN A 251 -32.17 7.51 -20.73
C ASN A 251 -33.58 7.95 -20.31
N SER A 252 -33.89 7.99 -19.02
CA SER A 252 -35.17 8.51 -18.52
C SER A 252 -35.35 9.98 -18.89
N LEU A 253 -34.33 10.83 -18.74
CA LEU A 253 -34.41 12.25 -19.12
C LEU A 253 -34.64 12.44 -20.62
N LYS A 254 -34.00 11.64 -21.48
CA LYS A 254 -34.17 11.71 -22.94
C LYS A 254 -35.51 11.17 -23.42
N HIS A 255 -36.05 10.15 -22.76
CA HIS A 255 -37.13 9.35 -23.33
C HIS A 255 -38.40 9.31 -22.50
N ALA A 256 -38.36 9.46 -21.17
CA ALA A 256 -39.53 9.25 -20.32
C ALA A 256 -40.41 10.52 -20.19
N PHE A 257 -39.82 11.71 -20.27
CA PHE A 257 -40.44 12.98 -19.88
C PHE A 257 -40.63 13.96 -21.06
N VAL A 258 -41.14 13.48 -22.19
CA VAL A 258 -41.35 14.31 -23.38
C VAL A 258 -42.45 15.37 -23.17
N ASP A 259 -43.42 15.10 -22.29
CA ASP A 259 -44.66 15.89 -22.15
C ASP A 259 -44.75 16.70 -20.84
N GLY A 260 -43.69 16.80 -20.02
CA GLY A 260 -43.73 17.60 -18.79
C GLY A 260 -42.75 17.18 -17.70
N GLY A 261 -43.10 17.54 -16.46
CA GLY A 261 -42.32 17.20 -15.27
C GLY A 261 -42.48 15.74 -14.83
N GLY A 262 -41.66 15.31 -13.88
CA GLY A 262 -41.71 13.95 -13.38
C GLY A 262 -40.73 13.66 -12.27
N THR A 263 -40.62 12.37 -11.93
CA THR A 263 -39.80 11.88 -10.83
C THR A 263 -39.00 10.68 -11.28
N ILE A 264 -37.70 10.73 -11.04
CA ILE A 264 -36.80 9.59 -11.12
C ILE A 264 -36.49 9.17 -9.68
N THR A 265 -36.53 7.88 -9.39
CA THR A 265 -36.21 7.31 -8.08
C THR A 265 -35.06 6.34 -8.22
N LEU A 266 -34.02 6.57 -7.42
CA LEU A 266 -32.89 5.67 -7.22
C LEU A 266 -33.05 4.99 -5.88
N LYS A 267 -33.24 3.68 -5.90
CA LYS A 267 -33.42 2.88 -4.70
C LYS A 267 -32.35 1.81 -4.61
N LEU A 268 -31.58 1.79 -3.52
CA LEU A 268 -30.65 0.71 -3.23
C LEU A 268 -31.20 -0.08 -2.05
N GLU A 269 -31.38 -1.39 -2.20
CA GLU A 269 -31.92 -2.24 -1.14
C GLU A 269 -31.00 -3.42 -0.88
N ARG A 270 -30.93 -3.86 0.37
CA ARG A 270 -30.27 -5.11 0.74
C ARG A 270 -31.29 -6.23 0.67
N LEU A 271 -31.13 -7.13 -0.31
CA LEU A 271 -32.02 -8.28 -0.46
C LEU A 271 -31.71 -9.36 0.58
N ASP A 272 -30.41 -9.56 0.85
CA ASP A 272 -29.91 -10.50 1.86
C ASP A 272 -28.48 -10.08 2.30
N PRO A 273 -27.83 -10.78 3.25
CA PRO A 273 -26.49 -10.39 3.71
C PRO A 273 -25.43 -10.31 2.60
N ALA A 274 -25.61 -11.04 1.50
CA ALA A 274 -24.66 -11.17 0.41
C ALA A 274 -25.06 -10.42 -0.87
N ARG A 275 -26.26 -9.85 -0.97
CA ARG A 275 -26.77 -9.21 -2.20
C ARG A 275 -27.44 -7.86 -1.97
N LEU A 276 -27.14 -6.93 -2.88
CA LEU A 276 -27.76 -5.62 -3.02
C LEU A 276 -28.56 -5.56 -4.33
N ALA A 277 -29.61 -4.75 -4.35
CA ALA A 277 -30.40 -4.44 -5.53
C ALA A 277 -30.47 -2.93 -5.73
N LEU A 278 -29.88 -2.44 -6.82
CA LEU A 278 -30.08 -1.08 -7.28
C LEU A 278 -31.27 -1.05 -8.24
N THR A 279 -32.26 -0.23 -7.95
CA THR A 279 -33.43 0.01 -8.79
C THR A 279 -33.47 1.48 -9.22
N VAL A 280 -33.56 1.73 -10.53
CA VAL A 280 -33.76 3.06 -11.10
C VAL A 280 -35.11 3.08 -11.79
N SER A 281 -36.03 3.90 -11.31
CA SER A 281 -37.38 4.01 -11.86
C SER A 281 -37.77 5.43 -12.20
N ASP A 282 -38.53 5.61 -13.27
CA ASP A 282 -39.18 6.87 -13.63
C ASP A 282 -40.70 6.71 -13.67
N ASN A 283 -41.44 7.82 -13.54
CA ASN A 283 -42.91 7.86 -13.70
C ASN A 283 -43.35 8.46 -15.05
N GLY A 284 -42.49 8.39 -16.08
CA GLY A 284 -42.80 8.93 -17.40
C GLY A 284 -43.73 8.04 -18.23
N ARG A 285 -43.67 8.18 -19.56
CA ARG A 285 -44.52 7.41 -20.50
C ARG A 285 -44.32 5.89 -20.49
N GLY A 286 -43.29 5.41 -19.78
CA GLY A 286 -42.94 3.99 -19.68
C GLY A 286 -42.29 3.40 -20.93
N ILE A 287 -41.96 2.11 -20.84
CA ILE A 287 -41.34 1.35 -21.95
C ILE A 287 -42.46 0.82 -22.85
N PRO A 288 -42.44 1.05 -24.18
CA PRO A 288 -43.36 0.42 -25.11
C PRO A 288 -43.34 -1.11 -24.97
N ALA A 289 -44.51 -1.76 -25.02
CA ALA A 289 -44.67 -3.20 -24.79
C ALA A 289 -43.82 -4.10 -25.70
N ASP A 290 -43.37 -3.58 -26.84
CA ASP A 290 -42.59 -4.31 -27.85
C ASP A 290 -41.06 -4.20 -27.68
N ILE A 291 -40.56 -3.43 -26.70
CA ILE A 291 -39.11 -3.32 -26.46
C ILE A 291 -38.65 -4.40 -25.49
N ASP A 292 -38.19 -5.51 -26.03
CA ASP A 292 -37.39 -6.46 -25.25
C ASP A 292 -35.95 -5.93 -25.13
N MET A 293 -35.51 -5.63 -23.92
CA MET A 293 -34.17 -5.09 -23.69
C MET A 293 -33.06 -6.12 -23.99
N ALA A 294 -33.36 -7.42 -23.89
CA ALA A 294 -32.44 -8.47 -24.33
C ALA A 294 -32.24 -8.45 -25.86
N ALA A 295 -33.25 -8.00 -26.61
CA ALA A 295 -33.21 -7.85 -28.06
C ALA A 295 -32.84 -6.43 -28.53
N SER A 296 -32.93 -5.42 -27.64
CA SER A 296 -32.71 -4.01 -27.97
C SER A 296 -31.24 -3.74 -28.30
N LYS A 297 -30.99 -3.29 -29.54
CA LYS A 297 -29.64 -3.04 -30.09
C LYS A 297 -29.06 -1.67 -29.71
N GLY A 298 -29.75 -0.92 -28.85
CA GLY A 298 -29.36 0.43 -28.43
C GLY A 298 -28.00 0.47 -27.73
N LEU A 299 -27.26 1.57 -27.94
CA LEU A 299 -25.96 1.82 -27.32
C LEU A 299 -26.02 1.73 -25.79
N GLY A 300 -26.95 2.46 -25.18
CA GLY A 300 -27.09 2.55 -23.73
C GLY A 300 -27.40 1.21 -23.09
N THR A 301 -28.24 0.39 -23.73
CA THR A 301 -28.55 -0.97 -23.31
C THR A 301 -27.32 -1.86 -23.16
N ARG A 302 -26.42 -1.85 -24.16
CA ARG A 302 -25.18 -2.64 -24.12
C ARG A 302 -24.22 -2.16 -23.04
N ILE A 303 -24.17 -0.86 -22.80
CA ILE A 303 -23.35 -0.28 -21.72
C ILE A 303 -23.88 -0.73 -20.36
N ILE A 304 -25.20 -0.63 -20.14
CA ILE A 304 -25.84 -1.05 -18.89
C ILE A 304 -25.61 -2.55 -18.64
N GLN A 305 -25.77 -3.40 -19.65
CA GLN A 305 -25.48 -4.84 -19.55
C GLN A 305 -24.02 -5.12 -19.18
N SER A 306 -23.07 -4.43 -19.83
CA SER A 306 -21.64 -4.58 -19.54
C SER A 306 -21.29 -4.13 -18.11
N LEU A 307 -21.84 -3.00 -17.65
CA LEU A 307 -21.62 -2.49 -16.30
C LEU A 307 -22.27 -3.39 -15.24
N ALA A 308 -23.47 -3.93 -15.49
CA ALA A 308 -24.11 -4.91 -14.61
C ALA A 308 -23.26 -6.18 -14.47
N ALA A 309 -22.74 -6.70 -15.59
CA ALA A 309 -21.85 -7.87 -15.59
C ALA A 309 -20.55 -7.63 -14.80
N GLN A 310 -19.99 -6.41 -14.85
CA GLN A 310 -18.82 -6.04 -14.04
C GLN A 310 -19.10 -6.06 -12.52
N LEU A 311 -20.35 -5.82 -12.11
CA LEU A 311 -20.78 -5.96 -10.72
C LEU A 311 -21.06 -7.44 -10.34
N GLY A 312 -20.89 -8.37 -11.27
CA GLY A 312 -21.30 -9.76 -11.10
C GLY A 312 -22.81 -9.93 -11.06
N GLY A 313 -23.55 -9.00 -11.66
CA GLY A 313 -25.01 -8.94 -11.64
C GLY A 313 -25.62 -8.97 -13.03
N GLU A 314 -26.95 -9.04 -13.06
CA GLU A 314 -27.75 -8.93 -14.28
C GLU A 314 -28.73 -7.76 -14.17
N VAL A 315 -28.94 -7.07 -15.29
CA VAL A 315 -29.95 -6.01 -15.39
C VAL A 315 -31.26 -6.57 -15.91
N GLN A 316 -32.35 -6.22 -15.25
CA GLN A 316 -33.70 -6.61 -15.65
C GLN A 316 -34.66 -5.41 -15.65
N ALA A 317 -35.57 -5.38 -16.63
CA ALA A 317 -36.71 -4.47 -16.62
C ALA A 317 -37.79 -5.03 -15.70
N LEU A 318 -38.29 -4.21 -14.76
CA LEU A 318 -39.45 -4.59 -13.95
C LEU A 318 -40.72 -4.43 -14.79
N LYS A 319 -41.43 -5.54 -15.02
CA LYS A 319 -42.67 -5.59 -15.81
C LYS A 319 -43.89 -5.30 -14.93
N GLY A 320 -45.00 -4.88 -15.56
CA GLY A 320 -46.29 -4.71 -14.88
C GLY A 320 -46.47 -3.37 -14.18
N LEU A 321 -45.61 -2.38 -14.44
CA LEU A 321 -45.81 -1.01 -13.99
C LEU A 321 -47.00 -0.36 -14.71
N ARG A 322 -47.89 0.28 -13.95
CA ARG A 322 -49.05 1.01 -14.52
C ARG A 322 -48.63 2.27 -15.28
N GLN A 323 -47.50 2.86 -14.89
CA GLN A 323 -46.93 4.06 -15.47
C GLN A 323 -45.41 4.04 -15.25
N GLY A 324 -44.64 4.57 -16.21
CA GLY A 324 -43.19 4.68 -16.08
C GLY A 324 -42.42 3.40 -16.40
N ALA A 325 -41.11 3.48 -16.18
CA ALA A 325 -40.15 2.40 -16.41
C ALA A 325 -39.35 2.15 -15.14
N ALA A 326 -38.98 0.90 -14.84
CA ALA A 326 -38.03 0.61 -13.79
C ALA A 326 -37.04 -0.49 -14.18
N TRP A 327 -35.79 -0.27 -13.80
CA TRP A 327 -34.65 -1.12 -14.09
C TRP A 327 -34.03 -1.56 -12.78
N GLN A 328 -33.78 -2.85 -12.62
CA GLN A 328 -33.15 -3.39 -11.43
C GLN A 328 -31.88 -4.15 -11.79
N VAL A 329 -30.83 -3.93 -10.99
CA VAL A 329 -29.56 -4.65 -11.05
C VAL A 329 -29.31 -5.27 -9.69
N VAL A 330 -29.21 -6.60 -9.65
CA VAL A 330 -28.89 -7.35 -8.42
C VAL A 330 -27.43 -7.77 -8.49
N PHE A 331 -26.66 -7.46 -7.45
CA PHE A 331 -25.22 -7.72 -7.39
C PHE A 331 -24.77 -8.08 -5.97
N ALA A 332 -23.55 -8.58 -5.84
CA ALA A 332 -23.00 -8.98 -4.54
C ALA A 332 -22.76 -7.75 -3.64
N ALA A 333 -23.14 -7.86 -2.36
CA ALA A 333 -23.02 -6.81 -1.35
C ALA A 333 -21.58 -6.45 -1.00
#